data_AF-A0A938LZL8-F1
#
_entry.id   AF-A0A938LZL8-F1
#
_cell.length_a   1.000
_cell.length_b   1.000
_cell.length_c   1.000
_cell.angle_alpha   90.00
_cell.angle_beta   90.00
_cell.angle_gamma   90.00
#
_symmetry.space_group_name_H-M   'P 1'
#
loop_
_entity.id
_entity.type
_entity.pdbx_description
1 polymer ?
#
loop_
_entity_poly.entity_id
_entity_poly.type
_entity_poly.pdbx_seq_one_letter_code
_entity_poly.pdbx_strand_id
1 'polypeptide(L)'
;MNKKERLVEKEAFADALTGFVRGLGGYVSAEDGQWTVKGFIDIFKNIYTISSDTKIVSKILEIHLFPKILQFAQDNGYSIVLAEHQNWYPDLSFVKQSDQAVKFAVDLKTTYRDPDFPGHVNGFTLG
;
A
#
# COMPACT_ATOMS: atom_id res chain seq x y z
N MET A 1 1.16 5.18 27.93
CA MET A 1 0.17 4.22 27.41
C MET A 1 0.41 2.83 27.98
N ASN A 2 -0.58 2.26 28.65
CA ASN A 2 -0.54 0.91 29.21
C ASN A 2 -0.83 -0.17 28.15
N LYS A 3 -0.70 -1.46 28.52
CA LYS A 3 -0.91 -2.58 27.59
C LYS A 3 -2.33 -2.64 27.01
N LYS A 4 -3.34 -2.28 27.81
CA LYS A 4 -4.75 -2.32 27.38
C LYS A 4 -5.03 -1.26 26.33
N GLU A 5 -4.59 -0.03 26.57
CA GLU A 5 -4.71 1.08 25.62
C GLU A 5 -4.03 0.76 24.27
N ARG A 6 -2.82 0.17 24.31
CA ARG A 6 -2.12 -0.27 23.08
C ARG A 6 -2.92 -1.29 22.27
N LEU A 7 -3.62 -2.21 22.93
CA LEU A 7 -4.44 -3.21 22.24
C LEU A 7 -5.65 -2.57 21.57
N VAL A 8 -6.29 -1.61 22.23
CA VAL A 8 -7.41 -0.85 21.64
C VAL A 8 -6.96 -0.08 20.40
N GLU A 9 -5.84 0.63 20.47
CA GLU A 9 -5.28 1.34 19.31
C GLU A 9 -4.96 0.39 18.15
N LYS A 10 -4.37 -0.77 18.46
CA LYS A 10 -4.03 -1.79 17.46
C LYS A 10 -5.28 -2.36 16.77
N GLU A 11 -6.30 -2.68 17.55
CA GLU A 11 -7.55 -3.25 17.04
C GLU A 11 -8.28 -2.24 16.15
N ALA A 12 -8.42 -0.99 16.62
CA ALA A 12 -9.03 0.09 15.84
C ALA A 12 -8.30 0.33 14.50
N PHE A 13 -6.96 0.39 14.52
CA PHE A 13 -6.18 0.55 13.29
C PHE A 13 -6.32 -0.65 12.34
N ALA A 14 -6.28 -1.87 12.88
CA ALA A 14 -6.41 -3.09 12.09
C ALA A 14 -7.79 -3.20 11.41
N ASP A 15 -8.86 -2.85 12.12
CA ASP A 15 -10.22 -2.86 11.58
C ASP A 15 -10.39 -1.83 10.47
N ALA A 16 -9.91 -0.60 10.70
CA ALA A 16 -9.93 0.47 9.71
C ALA A 16 -9.11 0.09 8.46
N LEU A 17 -7.90 -0.45 8.65
CA LEU A 17 -7.05 -0.89 7.55
C LEU A 17 -7.68 -2.05 6.77
N THR A 18 -8.33 -2.99 7.45
CA THR A 18 -9.03 -4.11 6.81
C THR A 18 -10.18 -3.63 5.93
N GLY A 19 -10.96 -2.66 6.42
CA GLY A 19 -12.02 -2.03 5.63
C GLY A 19 -11.46 -1.31 4.40
N PHE A 20 -10.39 -0.54 4.58
CA PHE A 20 -9.69 0.16 3.49
C PHE A 20 -9.18 -0.79 2.40
N VAL A 21 -8.48 -1.86 2.78
CA VAL A 21 -7.86 -2.81 1.83
C VAL A 21 -8.91 -3.51 0.96
N ARG A 22 -10.10 -3.79 1.48
CA ARG A 22 -11.22 -4.39 0.71
C ARG A 22 -11.65 -3.51 -0.47
N GLY A 23 -11.50 -2.19 -0.36
CA GLY A 23 -11.85 -1.24 -1.42
C GLY A 23 -10.77 -1.07 -2.50
N LEU A 24 -9.54 -1.53 -2.26
CA LEU A 24 -8.41 -1.24 -3.16
C LEU A 24 -8.55 -1.90 -4.53
N GLY A 25 -9.16 -3.08 -4.62
CA GLY A 25 -9.38 -3.78 -5.88
C GLY A 25 -10.09 -2.91 -6.92
N GLY A 26 -11.24 -2.33 -6.56
CA GLY A 26 -12.00 -1.45 -7.46
C GLY A 26 -11.34 -0.11 -7.76
N TYR A 27 -10.27 0.24 -7.05
CA TYR A 27 -9.47 1.43 -7.36
C TYR A 27 -8.34 1.11 -8.34
N VAL A 28 -7.72 -0.07 -8.25
CA VAL A 28 -6.63 -0.47 -9.14
C VAL A 28 -7.12 -1.03 -10.48
N SER A 29 -8.38 -1.46 -10.56
CA SER A 29 -8.98 -2.03 -11.77
C SER A 29 -10.34 -1.42 -12.11
N ALA A 30 -10.65 -1.36 -13.41
CA ALA A 30 -11.97 -1.08 -13.93
C ALA A 30 -12.94 -2.26 -13.72
N GLU A 31 -14.23 -2.06 -14.03
CA GLU A 31 -15.29 -3.07 -13.87
C GLU A 31 -15.05 -4.36 -14.65
N ASP A 32 -14.33 -4.28 -15.77
CA ASP A 32 -13.93 -5.42 -16.61
C ASP A 32 -12.63 -6.10 -16.13
N GLY A 33 -12.11 -5.70 -14.95
CA GLY A 33 -10.88 -6.23 -14.36
C GLY A 33 -9.59 -5.68 -14.99
N GLN A 34 -9.69 -4.77 -15.96
CA GLN A 34 -8.52 -4.13 -16.56
C GLN A 34 -7.87 -3.18 -15.56
N TRP A 35 -6.54 -3.22 -15.47
CA TRP A 35 -5.81 -2.25 -14.67
C TRP A 35 -6.04 -0.83 -15.20
N THR A 36 -6.29 0.12 -14.31
CA THR A 36 -6.53 1.52 -14.69
C THR A 36 -5.23 2.22 -15.12
N VAL A 37 -4.07 1.76 -14.62
CA VAL A 37 -2.75 2.21 -15.09
C VAL A 37 -2.29 1.30 -16.24
N LYS A 38 -2.02 1.91 -17.40
CA LYS A 38 -1.59 1.21 -18.63
C LYS A 38 -0.14 1.45 -19.02
N GLY A 39 0.50 2.47 -18.47
CA GLY A 39 1.84 2.88 -18.88
C GLY A 39 2.25 4.21 -18.29
N PHE A 40 3.44 4.65 -18.66
CA PHE A 40 3.98 5.97 -18.36
C PHE A 40 3.79 6.87 -19.57
N ILE A 41 3.60 8.17 -19.31
CA ILE A 41 3.50 9.19 -20.35
C ILE A 41 4.66 10.16 -20.21
N ASP A 42 5.31 10.50 -21.32
CA ASP A 42 6.34 11.55 -21.33
C ASP A 42 5.73 12.94 -21.63
N ILE A 43 6.57 13.97 -21.58
CA ILE A 43 6.17 15.35 -21.89
C ILE A 43 5.73 15.56 -23.35
N PHE A 44 6.04 14.62 -24.25
CA PHE A 44 5.64 14.61 -25.66
C PHE A 44 4.35 13.82 -25.91
N LYS A 45 3.74 13.29 -24.85
CA LYS A 45 2.53 12.45 -24.87
C LYS A 45 2.72 11.08 -25.51
N ASN A 46 3.96 10.58 -25.58
CA ASN A 46 4.20 9.18 -25.91
C ASN A 46 3.84 8.29 -24.72
N ILE A 47 3.13 7.19 -24.98
CA ILE A 47 2.74 6.23 -23.96
C ILE A 47 3.66 5.02 -24.03
N TYR A 48 4.31 4.71 -22.91
CA TYR A 48 5.20 3.57 -22.73
C TYR A 48 4.50 2.52 -21.87
N THR A 49 4.21 1.36 -22.46
CA THR A 49 3.53 0.27 -21.77
C THR A 49 4.41 -0.35 -20.68
N ILE A 50 3.76 -0.93 -19.69
CA ILE A 50 4.41 -1.59 -18.55
C ILE A 50 4.93 -2.96 -19.00
N SER A 51 6.18 -3.31 -18.69
CA SER A 51 6.70 -4.67 -18.86
C SER A 51 6.30 -5.57 -17.70
N SER A 52 6.43 -6.88 -17.85
CA SER A 52 6.12 -7.84 -16.77
C SER A 52 7.18 -7.92 -15.66
N ASP A 53 8.15 -7.00 -15.62
CA ASP A 53 9.18 -6.97 -14.58
C ASP A 53 8.56 -6.65 -13.21
N THR A 54 8.81 -7.52 -12.23
CA THR A 54 8.17 -7.44 -10.91
C THR A 54 8.53 -6.18 -10.13
N LYS A 55 9.72 -5.59 -10.35
CA LYS A 55 10.13 -4.33 -9.70
C LYS A 55 9.40 -3.14 -10.30
N ILE A 56 9.13 -3.17 -11.60
CA ILE A 56 8.35 -2.12 -12.27
C ILE A 56 6.90 -2.21 -11.80
N VAL A 57 6.32 -3.41 -11.82
CA VAL A 57 4.93 -3.64 -11.40
C VAL A 57 4.72 -3.24 -9.93
N SER A 58 5.63 -3.63 -9.03
CA SER A 58 5.51 -3.27 -7.61
C SER A 58 5.53 -1.75 -7.43
N LYS A 59 6.42 -1.04 -8.15
CA LYS A 59 6.53 0.41 -7.99
C LYS A 59 5.30 1.16 -8.50
N ILE A 60 4.69 0.66 -9.58
CA ILE A 60 3.44 1.21 -10.10
C ILE A 60 2.32 1.04 -9.08
N LEU A 61 2.18 -0.14 -8.47
CA LEU A 61 1.17 -0.37 -7.44
C LEU A 61 1.36 0.55 -6.24
N GLU A 62 2.58 0.72 -5.74
CA GLU A 62 2.90 1.66 -4.66
C GLU A 62 2.45 3.09 -4.99
N ILE A 63 2.89 3.62 -6.14
CA ILE A 63 2.56 5.00 -6.56
C ILE A 63 1.06 5.16 -6.76
N HIS A 64 0.43 4.18 -7.38
CA HIS A 64 -0.99 4.22 -7.70
C HIS A 64 -1.85 4.21 -6.42
N LEU A 65 -1.51 3.37 -5.44
CA LEU A 65 -2.21 3.23 -4.17
C LEU A 65 -1.95 4.41 -3.21
N PHE A 66 -0.81 5.09 -3.34
CA PHE A 66 -0.35 6.12 -2.39
C PHE A 66 -1.38 7.23 -2.09
N PRO A 67 -2.10 7.83 -3.08
CA PRO A 67 -3.13 8.82 -2.80
C PRO A 67 -4.27 8.30 -1.91
N LYS A 68 -4.66 7.02 -2.07
CA LYS A 68 -5.69 6.38 -1.24
C LYS A 68 -5.19 6.09 0.17
N ILE A 69 -3.93 5.71 0.30
CA ILE A 69 -3.27 5.51 1.59
C ILE A 69 -3.19 6.84 2.37
N LEU A 70 -2.86 7.95 1.69
CA LEU A 70 -2.89 9.29 2.29
C LEU A 70 -4.29 9.67 2.77
N GLN A 71 -5.33 9.43 1.95
CA GLN A 71 -6.71 9.67 2.34
C GLN A 71 -7.10 8.83 3.56
N PHE A 72 -6.77 7.54 3.57
CA PHE A 72 -7.00 6.67 4.73
C PHE A 72 -6.34 7.20 6.01
N ALA A 73 -5.10 7.70 5.92
CA ALA A 73 -4.43 8.30 7.07
C ALA A 73 -5.20 9.51 7.61
N GLN A 74 -5.60 10.43 6.72
CA GLN A 74 -6.34 11.63 7.09
C GLN A 74 -7.69 11.29 7.74
N ASP A 75 -8.46 10.40 7.10
CA ASP A 75 -9.80 10.01 7.56
C ASP A 75 -9.77 9.34 8.95
N ASN A 76 -8.65 8.71 9.30
CA ASN A 76 -8.49 7.99 10.57
C ASN A 76 -7.61 8.75 11.59
N GLY A 77 -7.27 10.02 11.33
CA GLY A 77 -6.54 10.86 12.30
C GLY A 77 -5.05 10.51 12.43
N TYR A 78 -4.42 10.09 11.34
CA TYR A 78 -2.99 9.81 11.24
C TYR A 78 -2.29 10.77 10.26
N SER A 79 -1.02 11.03 10.52
CA SER A 79 -0.08 11.61 9.57
C SER A 79 0.84 10.51 9.04
N ILE A 80 1.27 10.61 7.78
CA ILE A 80 2.26 9.69 7.19
C ILE A 80 3.63 10.35 7.17
N VAL A 81 4.63 9.63 7.66
CA VAL A 81 6.06 9.94 7.50
C VAL A 81 6.66 8.88 6.59
N LEU A 82 7.32 9.34 5.52
CA LEU A 82 8.03 8.49 4.56
C LEU A 82 9.47 8.25 5.02
N ALA A 83 10.06 7.13 4.63
CA ALA A 83 11.48 6.89 4.84
C ALA A 83 12.33 7.94 4.08
N GLU A 84 13.24 8.61 4.80
CA GLU A 84 14.12 9.66 4.24
C GLU A 84 15.33 9.08 3.48
N HIS A 85 15.68 7.83 3.77
CA HIS A 85 16.82 7.14 3.18
C HIS A 85 16.37 5.86 2.47
N GLN A 86 17.10 5.50 1.41
CA GLN A 86 16.91 4.21 0.74
C GLN A 86 17.20 3.06 1.72
N ASN A 87 16.41 1.99 1.61
CA ASN A 87 16.52 0.76 2.41
C ASN A 87 16.20 0.92 3.92
N TRP A 88 15.46 1.96 4.30
CA TRP A 88 14.95 2.10 5.67
C TRP A 88 13.53 1.59 5.78
N TYR A 89 13.30 0.67 6.71
CA TYR A 89 11.96 0.24 7.09
C TYR A 89 11.31 1.25 8.06
N PRO A 90 9.99 1.47 8.00
CA PRO A 90 9.04 1.01 6.97
C PRO A 90 8.92 1.97 5.78
N ASP A 91 8.26 1.52 4.71
CA ASP A 91 7.82 2.42 3.63
C ASP A 91 6.98 3.60 4.16
N LEU A 92 6.06 3.29 5.08
CA LEU A 92 5.07 4.24 5.61
C LEU A 92 5.00 4.14 7.13
N SER A 93 5.29 5.24 7.81
CA SER A 93 5.04 5.38 9.24
C SER A 93 3.78 6.20 9.48
N PHE A 94 2.71 5.55 9.93
CA PHE A 94 1.49 6.21 10.39
C PHE A 94 1.71 6.69 11.82
N VAL A 95 1.59 7.98 12.06
CA VAL A 95 1.73 8.60 13.39
C VAL A 95 0.40 9.20 13.78
N LYS A 96 -0.17 8.76 14.91
CA LYS A 96 -1.48 9.26 15.36
C LYS A 96 -1.37 10.73 15.70
N GLN A 97 -2.30 11.55 15.20
CA GLN A 97 -2.25 13.00 15.39
C GLN A 97 -2.53 13.40 16.84
N SER A 98 -3.41 12.68 17.53
CA SER A 98 -3.76 12.96 18.94
C SER A 98 -2.71 12.48 19.94
N ASP A 99 -1.86 11.52 19.56
CA ASP A 99 -0.79 10.98 20.40
C ASP A 99 0.35 10.43 19.52
N GLN A 100 1.42 11.22 19.37
CA GLN A 100 2.56 10.85 18.53
C GLN A 100 3.36 9.63 19.05
N ALA A 101 3.09 9.15 20.27
CA ALA A 101 3.66 7.89 20.76
C ALA A 101 3.01 6.66 20.10
N VAL A 102 1.82 6.80 19.51
CA VAL A 102 1.14 5.74 18.76
C VAL A 102 1.60 5.80 17.30
N LYS A 103 2.31 4.75 16.88
CA LYS A 103 2.84 4.62 15.52
C LYS A 103 2.56 3.23 14.95
N PHE A 104 2.21 3.17 13.68
CA PHE A 104 2.09 1.94 12.91
C PHE A 104 3.04 1.97 11.73
N ALA A 105 3.85 0.92 11.62
CA ALA A 105 4.72 0.69 10.49
C ALA A 105 3.96 -0.13 9.45
N VAL A 106 3.85 0.40 8.23
CA VAL A 106 3.14 -0.23 7.11
C VAL A 106 4.08 -0.32 5.93
N ASP A 107 4.11 -1.50 5.32
CA ASP A 107 5.03 -1.85 4.24
C ASP A 107 4.24 -2.51 3.11
N LEU A 108 4.52 -2.13 1.87
CA LEU A 108 3.79 -2.62 0.70
C LEU A 108 4.59 -3.75 0.04
N LYS A 109 4.06 -4.96 0.11
CA LYS A 109 4.68 -6.13 -0.52
C LYS A 109 3.90 -6.55 -1.76
N THR A 110 4.63 -6.84 -2.83
CA THR A 110 4.07 -7.35 -4.09
C THR A 110 4.66 -8.72 -4.38
N THR A 111 3.82 -9.65 -4.84
CA THR A 111 4.22 -10.96 -5.38
C THR A 111 3.33 -11.29 -6.58
N TYR A 112 3.61 -12.40 -7.24
CA TYR A 112 2.84 -12.88 -8.38
C TYR A 112 2.25 -14.27 -8.11
N ARG A 113 1.23 -14.60 -8.89
CA ARG A 113 0.62 -15.94 -8.90
C ARG A 113 1.29 -16.75 -10.00
N ASP A 114 1.49 -18.03 -9.72
CA ASP A 114 1.92 -18.98 -10.73
C ASP A 114 0.69 -19.59 -11.42
N PRO A 115 0.50 -19.38 -12.73
CA PRO A 115 -0.63 -19.95 -13.47
C PRO A 115 -0.65 -21.49 -13.43
N ASP A 116 0.51 -22.13 -13.34
CA ASP A 116 0.64 -23.59 -13.33
C ASP A 116 0.30 -24.19 -11.96
N PHE A 117 0.21 -23.34 -10.92
CA PHE A 117 -0.15 -23.75 -9.55
C PHE A 117 -1.29 -22.88 -8.99
N PRO A 118 -2.55 -23.13 -9.42
CA PRO A 118 -3.71 -22.38 -8.94
C PRO A 118 -3.87 -22.45 -7.42
N GLY A 119 -4.10 -21.29 -6.80
CA GLY A 119 -4.19 -21.16 -5.34
C GLY A 119 -2.84 -20.90 -4.66
N HIS A 120 -1.72 -21.00 -5.38
CA HIS A 120 -0.40 -20.63 -4.89
C HIS A 120 -0.07 -19.16 -5.21
N VAL A 121 0.71 -18.54 -4.32
CA VAL A 121 1.39 -17.25 -4.53
C VAL A 121 2.86 -17.47 -4.28
N ASN A 122 3.75 -16.81 -5.03
CA ASN A 122 5.19 -17.05 -5.01
C ASN A 122 5.93 -16.54 -3.75
N GLY A 123 5.28 -16.64 -2.59
CA GLY A 123 5.78 -16.15 -1.31
C GLY A 123 5.86 -14.62 -1.25
N PHE A 124 6.07 -14.10 -0.05
CA PHE A 124 6.44 -12.70 0.17
C PHE A 124 7.76 -12.68 0.93
N THR A 125 8.65 -11.77 0.56
CA THR A 125 9.79 -11.39 1.39
C THR A 125 9.32 -10.34 2.38
N LEU A 126 9.40 -10.61 3.69
CA LEU A 126 8.80 -9.78 4.73
C LEU A 126 9.79 -8.82 5.42
N GLY A 127 10.98 -8.64 4.83
CA GLY A 127 12.09 -7.91 5.45
C GLY A 127 12.95 -8.82 6.30
#